data_AF-A0A0G1A1Q2-F1
#
_entry.id   AF-A0A0G1A1Q2-F1
#
_cell.length_a   1.000
_cell.length_b   1.000
_cell.length_c   1.000
_cell.angle_alpha   90.00
_cell.angle_beta   90.00
_cell.angle_gamma   90.00
#
_symmetry.space_group_name_H-M   'P 1'
#
loop_
_entity.id
_entity.type
_entity.pdbx_description
1 polymer ?
#
loop_
_entity_poly.entity_id
_entity_poly.type
_entity_poly.pdbx_seq_one_letter_code
_entity_poly.pdbx_strand_id
1 'polypeptide(L)'
;MDNLEQRLAQQAHAEKPAGEPTAETAEVVTQTIEQIKRTLLDPHAISQKYDIKSRQTVEAEISEVRTRAATLGEGIAGKTETLGQKEQRAMELDALKAERVLVLEQRLENIAARLKKLFRIKDKSVAEIQTEIGSIETEMEEFTTQALQLRREIERLAQEQSELPDPKKMLEAYYAKMETMPLLNEEKREMLRPEVLAELSTEEYIALWRRLNPHFLSHVTRQGFRDHNAMIYHSAGLQEFHDGLTSILRDQSKKKIERST
;
A
#
# COMPACT_ATOMS: atom_id res chain seq x y z
N MET A 1 -52.17 -32.95 56.76
CA MET A 1 -50.82 -32.62 56.28
C MET A 1 -50.97 -32.19 54.83
N ASP A 2 -51.52 -31.01 54.56
CA ASP A 2 -51.80 -30.51 53.20
C ASP A 2 -52.09 -29.00 53.23
N ASN A 3 -51.10 -28.20 53.63
CA ASN A 3 -51.24 -26.74 53.53
C ASN A 3 -49.91 -25.97 53.44
N LEU A 4 -48.78 -26.70 53.32
CA LEU A 4 -47.46 -26.09 53.09
C LEU A 4 -47.01 -26.23 51.62
N GLU A 5 -47.40 -27.32 50.93
CA GLU A 5 -47.05 -27.54 49.52
C GLU A 5 -47.85 -26.66 48.55
N GLN A 6 -49.10 -26.28 48.89
CA GLN A 6 -49.89 -25.36 48.05
C GLN A 6 -49.40 -23.91 48.11
N ARG A 7 -48.65 -23.50 49.15
CA ARG A 7 -48.06 -22.15 49.22
C ARG A 7 -46.74 -22.03 48.44
N LEU A 8 -46.01 -23.13 48.27
CA LEU A 8 -44.78 -23.14 47.46
C LEU A 8 -45.07 -23.19 45.96
N ALA A 9 -46.21 -23.75 45.55
CA ALA A 9 -46.62 -23.81 44.13
C ALA A 9 -47.12 -22.46 43.55
N GLN A 10 -47.49 -21.49 44.40
CA GLN A 10 -47.96 -20.16 43.94
C GLN A 10 -46.88 -19.07 43.89
N GLN A 11 -45.64 -19.37 44.32
CA GLN A 11 -44.51 -18.41 44.25
C GLN A 11 -43.59 -18.61 43.03
N ALA A 12 -43.87 -19.57 42.15
CA ALA A 12 -43.09 -19.83 40.94
C ALA A 12 -43.61 -19.14 39.66
N HIS A 13 -44.72 -18.41 39.72
CA HIS A 13 -45.22 -17.59 38.61
C HIS A 13 -45.13 -16.10 38.95
N ALA A 14 -43.90 -15.60 38.97
CA ALA A 14 -43.60 -14.19 38.78
C ALA A 14 -42.33 -14.09 37.92
N GLU A 15 -42.39 -14.67 36.71
CA GLU A 15 -41.53 -14.21 35.63
C GLU A 15 -41.89 -12.74 35.40
N LYS A 16 -40.99 -11.85 35.81
CA LYS A 16 -40.96 -10.48 35.30
C LYS A 16 -40.93 -10.59 33.77
N PRO A 17 -41.83 -9.92 33.03
CA PRO A 17 -41.65 -9.81 31.60
C PRO A 17 -40.29 -9.14 31.38
N ALA A 18 -39.45 -9.75 30.55
CA ALA A 18 -38.25 -9.12 30.03
C ALA A 18 -38.70 -7.83 29.35
N GLY A 19 -38.54 -6.71 30.05
CA GLY A 19 -38.85 -5.39 29.51
C GLY A 19 -38.02 -5.19 28.24
N GLU A 20 -38.67 -4.69 27.19
CA GLU A 20 -37.99 -4.23 25.99
C GLU A 20 -36.81 -3.35 26.42
N PRO A 21 -35.61 -3.56 25.85
CA PRO A 21 -34.47 -2.70 26.17
C PRO A 21 -34.86 -1.27 25.81
N THR A 22 -34.80 -0.38 26.80
CA THR A 22 -35.00 1.05 26.60
C THR A 22 -34.05 1.55 25.51
N ALA A 23 -34.45 2.55 24.72
CA ALA A 23 -33.64 3.05 23.61
C ALA A 23 -32.19 3.38 24.03
N GLU A 24 -31.98 3.88 25.25
CA GLU A 24 -30.66 4.14 25.84
C GLU A 24 -29.82 2.85 26.08
N THR A 25 -30.44 1.73 26.47
CA THR A 25 -29.71 0.46 26.63
C THR A 25 -29.37 -0.18 25.28
N ALA A 26 -30.25 -0.05 24.28
CA ALA A 26 -29.96 -0.51 22.92
C ALA A 26 -28.82 0.29 22.26
N GLU A 27 -28.77 1.60 22.49
CA GLU A 27 -27.74 2.48 21.95
C GLU A 27 -26.36 2.19 22.58
N VAL A 28 -26.29 2.02 23.90
CA VAL A 28 -25.05 1.64 24.61
C VAL A 28 -24.53 0.27 24.16
N VAL A 29 -25.43 -0.71 23.93
CA VAL A 29 -25.04 -2.02 23.40
C VAL A 29 -24.48 -1.90 21.99
N THR A 30 -25.12 -1.11 21.13
CA THR A 30 -24.65 -0.89 19.75
C THR A 30 -23.26 -0.23 19.72
N GLN A 31 -23.04 0.80 20.53
CA GLN A 31 -21.74 1.46 20.67
C GLN A 31 -20.65 0.49 21.16
N THR A 32 -21.01 -0.40 22.09
CA THR A 32 -20.10 -1.44 22.61
C THR A 32 -19.74 -2.45 21.52
N ILE A 33 -20.72 -2.88 20.71
CA ILE A 33 -20.51 -3.80 19.59
C ILE A 33 -19.60 -3.17 18.51
N GLU A 34 -19.83 -1.91 18.16
CA GLU A 34 -18.97 -1.19 17.22
C GLU A 34 -17.54 -1.04 17.72
N GLN A 35 -17.34 -0.83 19.02
CA GLN A 35 -16.02 -0.78 19.60
C GLN A 35 -15.31 -2.14 19.57
N ILE A 36 -16.06 -3.22 19.77
CA ILE A 36 -15.56 -4.60 19.64
C ILE A 36 -15.14 -4.88 18.19
N LYS A 37 -16.00 -4.54 17.20
CA LYS A 37 -15.69 -4.68 15.78
C LYS A 37 -14.42 -3.93 15.41
N ARG A 38 -14.31 -2.65 15.79
CA ARG A 38 -13.11 -1.85 15.53
C ARG A 38 -11.86 -2.46 16.15
N THR A 39 -11.94 -2.92 17.39
CA THR A 39 -10.75 -3.44 18.10
C THR A 39 -10.31 -4.80 17.56
N LEU A 40 -11.25 -5.62 17.07
CA LEU A 40 -11.03 -7.03 16.75
C LEU A 40 -11.20 -7.38 15.27
N LEU A 41 -11.54 -6.45 14.38
CA LEU A 41 -11.60 -6.72 12.94
C LEU A 41 -10.75 -5.75 12.12
N ASP A 42 -10.45 -4.55 12.63
CA ASP A 42 -9.59 -3.59 11.92
C ASP A 42 -8.10 -4.00 12.03
N PRO A 43 -7.42 -4.31 10.90
CA PRO A 43 -6.00 -4.63 10.86
C PRO A 43 -5.11 -3.59 11.56
N HIS A 44 -5.49 -2.30 11.47
CA HIS A 44 -4.75 -1.22 12.10
C HIS A 44 -4.89 -1.26 13.63
N ALA A 45 -6.11 -1.42 14.16
CA ALA A 45 -6.31 -1.57 15.60
C ALA A 45 -5.66 -2.86 16.15
N ILE A 46 -5.69 -3.95 15.38
CA ILE A 46 -5.06 -5.22 15.73
C ILE A 46 -3.54 -5.04 15.87
N SER A 47 -2.90 -4.44 14.86
CA SER A 47 -1.45 -4.18 14.91
C SER A 47 -1.05 -3.29 16.10
N GLN A 48 -1.88 -2.30 16.45
CA GLN A 48 -1.64 -1.43 17.60
C GLN A 48 -1.62 -2.16 18.93
N LYS A 49 -2.47 -3.18 19.07
CA LYS A 49 -2.60 -3.92 20.32
C LYS A 49 -1.57 -5.04 20.45
N TYR A 50 -1.30 -5.74 19.35
CA TYR A 50 -0.59 -7.01 19.40
C TYR A 50 0.77 -7.03 18.72
N ASP A 51 1.05 -6.07 17.82
CA ASP A 51 2.24 -6.10 16.97
C ASP A 51 2.91 -4.72 16.82
N ILE A 52 3.02 -4.00 17.93
CA ILE A 52 3.60 -2.65 18.00
C ILE A 52 5.03 -2.63 17.42
N LYS A 53 5.82 -3.66 17.72
CA LYS A 53 7.22 -3.73 17.28
C LYS A 53 7.34 -3.85 15.77
N SER A 54 6.64 -4.82 15.15
CA SER A 54 6.75 -4.99 13.69
C SER A 54 6.11 -3.81 12.96
N ARG A 55 5.06 -3.20 13.53
CA ARG A 55 4.51 -1.95 13.00
C ARG A 55 5.57 -0.85 12.96
N GLN A 56 6.27 -0.61 14.06
CA GLN A 56 7.36 0.38 14.11
C GLN A 56 8.48 0.06 13.12
N THR A 57 8.82 -1.23 12.96
CA THR A 57 9.80 -1.66 11.96
C THR A 57 9.34 -1.32 10.54
N VAL A 58 8.10 -1.66 10.16
CA VAL A 58 7.56 -1.36 8.83
C VAL A 58 7.44 0.16 8.60
N GLU A 59 7.04 0.93 9.61
CA GLU A 59 7.01 2.40 9.55
C GLU A 59 8.41 2.99 9.34
N ALA A 60 9.42 2.44 10.02
CA ALA A 60 10.81 2.85 9.85
C ALA A 60 11.34 2.50 8.44
N GLU A 61 11.10 1.27 7.97
CA GLU A 61 11.47 0.82 6.62
C GLU A 61 10.81 1.68 5.53
N ILE A 62 9.50 1.96 5.66
CA ILE A 62 8.77 2.85 4.74
C ILE A 62 9.38 4.25 4.74
N SER A 63 9.73 4.77 5.92
CA SER A 63 10.33 6.09 6.04
C SER A 63 11.71 6.13 5.39
N GLU A 64 12.52 5.10 5.56
CA GLU A 64 13.83 4.95 4.92
C GLU A 64 13.71 4.83 3.39
N VAL A 65 12.77 4.05 2.89
CA VAL A 65 12.51 3.94 1.44
C VAL A 65 12.09 5.30 0.86
N ARG A 66 11.23 6.05 1.57
CA ARG A 66 10.81 7.39 1.14
C ARG A 66 11.95 8.39 1.14
N THR A 67 12.78 8.41 2.18
CA THR A 67 13.94 9.31 2.22
C THR A 67 14.93 8.95 1.12
N ARG A 68 15.22 7.66 0.91
CA ARG A 68 16.09 7.21 -0.19
C ARG A 68 15.51 7.54 -1.57
N ALA A 69 14.21 7.36 -1.79
CA ALA A 69 13.57 7.73 -3.05
C ALA A 69 13.65 9.25 -3.30
N ALA A 70 13.50 10.06 -2.25
CA ALA A 70 13.63 11.52 -2.33
C ALA A 70 15.07 11.94 -2.65
N THR A 71 16.07 11.39 -1.96
CA THR A 71 17.48 11.72 -2.21
C THR A 71 17.94 11.29 -3.60
N LEU A 72 17.50 10.12 -4.08
CA LEU A 72 17.74 9.69 -5.46
C LEU A 72 17.06 10.64 -6.46
N GLY A 73 15.81 11.04 -6.20
CA GLY A 73 15.08 11.99 -7.03
C GLY A 73 15.77 13.35 -7.12
N GLU A 74 16.22 13.90 -6.00
CA GLU A 74 17.01 15.14 -5.94
C GLU A 74 18.35 15.00 -6.69
N GLY A 75 19.03 13.87 -6.52
CA GLY A 75 20.28 13.55 -7.24
C GLY A 75 20.09 13.47 -8.75
N ILE A 76 19.02 12.83 -9.22
CA ILE A 76 18.66 12.76 -10.64
C ILE A 76 18.33 14.16 -11.17
N ALA A 77 17.50 14.93 -10.45
CA ALA A 77 17.11 16.28 -10.86
C ALA A 77 18.34 17.19 -11.01
N GLY A 78 19.22 17.24 -10.01
CA GLY A 78 20.43 18.07 -10.05
C GLY A 78 21.41 17.66 -11.15
N LYS A 79 21.58 16.35 -11.40
CA LYS A 79 22.42 15.87 -12.51
C LYS A 79 21.81 16.17 -13.88
N THR A 80 20.49 16.08 -14.00
CA THR A 80 19.77 16.40 -15.23
C THR A 80 19.88 17.89 -15.56
N GLU A 81 19.78 18.76 -14.55
CA GLU A 81 20.02 20.19 -14.72
C GLU A 81 21.46 20.47 -15.17
N THR A 82 22.44 19.84 -14.52
CA THR A 82 23.86 19.98 -14.89
C THR A 82 24.13 19.49 -16.32
N LEU A 83 23.48 18.39 -16.73
CA LEU A 83 23.55 17.88 -18.10
C LEU A 83 22.99 18.90 -19.09
N GLY A 84 21.82 19.47 -18.82
CA GLY A 84 21.21 20.50 -19.67
C GLY A 84 22.10 21.73 -19.83
N GLN A 85 22.73 22.20 -18.75
CA GLN A 85 23.69 23.32 -18.82
C GLN A 85 24.91 23.00 -19.69
N LYS A 86 25.45 21.77 -19.58
CA LYS A 86 26.58 21.33 -20.43
C LYS A 86 26.19 21.20 -21.89
N GLU A 87 25.00 20.68 -22.18
CA GLU A 87 24.49 20.57 -23.55
C GLU A 87 24.29 21.96 -24.17
N GLN A 88 23.75 22.92 -23.42
CA GLN A 88 23.62 24.29 -23.88
C GLN A 88 24.99 24.93 -24.16
N ARG A 89 25.95 24.79 -23.25
CA ARG A 89 27.30 25.33 -23.46
C ARG A 89 28.01 24.69 -24.66
N ALA A 90 27.81 23.40 -24.89
CA ALA A 90 28.33 22.73 -26.09
C ALA A 90 27.74 23.31 -27.38
N MET A 91 26.45 23.65 -27.40
CA MET A 91 25.82 24.33 -28.54
C MET A 91 26.38 25.75 -28.75
N GLU A 92 26.61 26.50 -27.68
CA GLU A 92 27.22 27.83 -27.74
C GLU A 92 28.65 27.78 -28.31
N LEU A 93 29.44 26.80 -27.88
CA LEU A 93 30.80 26.58 -28.40
C LEU A 93 30.80 26.18 -29.87
N ASP A 94 29.86 25.34 -30.30
CA ASP A 94 29.73 24.94 -31.71
C ASP A 94 29.37 26.15 -32.60
N ALA A 95 28.46 27.02 -32.14
CA ALA A 95 28.15 28.27 -32.83
C ALA A 95 29.37 29.21 -32.92
N LEU A 96 30.13 29.35 -31.82
CA LEU A 96 31.31 30.20 -31.78
C LEU A 96 32.44 29.64 -32.67
N LYS A 97 32.59 28.32 -32.73
CA LYS A 97 33.49 27.65 -33.67
C LYS A 97 33.11 27.97 -35.12
N ALA A 98 31.83 27.85 -35.47
CA ALA A 98 31.35 28.15 -36.82
C ALA A 98 31.63 29.62 -37.21
N GLU A 99 31.43 30.56 -36.29
CA GLU A 99 31.77 31.97 -36.50
C GLU A 99 33.27 32.16 -36.76
N ARG A 100 34.13 31.53 -35.95
CA ARG A 100 35.60 31.63 -36.10
C ARG A 100 36.10 31.02 -37.41
N VAL A 101 35.51 29.90 -37.83
CA VAL A 101 35.81 29.29 -39.14
C VAL A 101 35.45 30.23 -40.27
N LEU A 102 34.27 30.87 -40.22
CA LEU A 102 33.83 31.82 -41.25
C LEU A 102 34.74 33.06 -41.32
N VAL A 103 35.17 33.60 -40.18
CA VAL A 103 36.17 34.69 -40.14
C VAL A 103 37.50 34.25 -40.73
N LEU A 104 37.93 33.03 -40.46
CA LEU A 104 39.17 32.46 -41.01
C LEU A 104 39.07 32.31 -42.53
N GLU A 105 37.94 31.83 -43.06
CA GLU A 105 37.67 31.74 -44.50
C GLU A 105 37.72 33.11 -45.17
N GLN A 106 37.02 34.12 -44.62
CA GLN A 106 37.04 35.50 -45.15
C GLN A 106 38.45 36.11 -45.13
N ARG A 107 39.24 35.84 -44.09
CA ARG A 107 40.64 36.29 -44.02
C ARG A 107 41.51 35.59 -45.04
N LEU A 108 41.35 34.28 -45.23
CA LEU A 108 42.07 33.53 -46.25
C LEU A 108 41.75 34.03 -47.65
N GLU A 109 40.49 34.36 -47.96
CA GLU A 109 40.12 34.97 -49.25
C GLU A 109 40.80 36.33 -49.45
N ASN A 110 40.77 37.19 -48.43
CA ASN A 110 41.43 38.51 -48.49
C ASN A 110 42.95 38.40 -48.62
N ILE A 111 43.57 37.47 -47.89
CA ILE A 111 45.00 37.18 -47.98
C ILE A 111 45.33 36.58 -49.34
N ALA A 112 44.53 35.66 -49.87
CA ALA A 112 44.70 35.10 -51.21
C ALA A 112 44.60 36.19 -52.28
N ALA A 113 43.66 37.13 -52.15
CA ALA A 113 43.55 38.29 -53.02
C ALA A 113 44.78 39.23 -52.92
N ARG A 114 45.32 39.44 -51.71
CA ARG A 114 46.54 40.23 -51.45
C ARG A 114 47.84 39.52 -51.89
N LEU A 115 47.94 38.22 -51.69
CA LEU A 115 49.08 37.37 -52.05
C LEU A 115 49.15 37.15 -53.57
N LYS A 116 48.01 37.00 -54.25
CA LYS A 116 47.93 37.11 -55.73
C LYS A 116 48.57 38.41 -56.22
N LYS A 117 48.58 39.44 -55.38
CA LYS A 117 49.09 40.77 -55.72
C LYS A 117 50.57 40.95 -55.41
N LEU A 118 51.12 40.27 -54.39
CA LEU A 118 52.44 40.61 -53.84
C LEU A 118 53.31 39.37 -53.54
N PHE A 119 53.51 38.94 -52.29
CA PHE A 119 54.78 38.26 -51.98
C PHE A 119 54.74 37.45 -50.68
N ARG A 120 54.39 36.16 -50.70
CA ARG A 120 54.68 35.14 -49.65
C ARG A 120 54.83 35.69 -48.20
N ILE A 121 53.72 36.05 -47.55
CA ILE A 121 53.70 36.42 -46.11
C ILE A 121 52.92 35.37 -45.33
N LYS A 122 53.52 34.88 -44.22
CA LYS A 122 52.84 34.13 -43.17
C LYS A 122 52.11 35.13 -42.25
N ASP A 123 50.80 35.00 -42.16
CA ASP A 123 49.97 35.87 -41.32
C ASP A 123 49.84 35.28 -39.91
N LYS A 124 50.42 35.95 -38.90
CA LYS A 124 50.35 35.54 -37.48
C LYS A 124 48.91 35.43 -36.99
N SER A 125 48.00 36.20 -37.59
CA SER A 125 46.61 36.30 -37.18
C SER A 125 45.76 35.09 -37.60
N VAL A 126 46.17 34.33 -38.62
CA VAL A 126 45.54 33.05 -38.98
C VAL A 126 45.93 31.95 -37.99
N ALA A 127 47.19 31.94 -37.56
CA ALA A 127 47.67 31.00 -36.56
C ALA A 127 46.95 31.18 -35.21
N GLU A 128 46.69 32.43 -34.81
CA GLU A 128 45.91 32.76 -33.59
C GLU A 128 44.48 32.20 -33.67
N ILE A 129 43.75 32.46 -34.77
CA ILE A 129 42.38 31.92 -34.94
C ILE A 129 42.40 30.39 -34.98
N GLN A 130 43.42 29.79 -35.59
CA GLN A 130 43.54 28.33 -35.65
C GLN A 130 43.84 27.71 -34.27
N THR A 131 44.59 28.41 -33.42
CA THR A 131 44.76 28.01 -32.00
C THR A 131 43.47 28.18 -31.20
N GLU A 132 42.69 29.23 -31.43
CA GLU A 132 41.37 29.41 -30.80
C GLU A 132 40.43 28.26 -31.18
N ILE A 133 40.33 27.90 -32.47
CA ILE A 133 39.52 26.78 -32.96
C ILE A 133 39.93 25.47 -32.27
N GLY A 134 41.23 25.18 -32.21
CA GLY A 134 41.72 23.98 -31.53
C GLY A 134 41.38 23.95 -30.03
N SER A 135 41.44 25.10 -29.35
CA SER A 135 41.03 25.20 -27.94
C SER A 135 39.54 24.92 -27.75
N ILE A 136 38.69 25.43 -28.64
CA ILE A 136 37.24 25.21 -28.61
C ILE A 136 36.91 23.73 -28.86
N GLU A 137 37.59 23.09 -29.82
CA GLU A 137 37.42 21.65 -30.10
C GLU A 137 37.76 20.79 -28.88
N THR A 138 38.84 21.15 -28.17
CA THR A 138 39.25 20.41 -26.96
C THR A 138 38.22 20.56 -25.84
N GLU A 139 37.68 21.78 -25.63
CA GLU A 139 36.63 22.04 -24.65
C GLU A 139 35.31 21.32 -25.00
N MET A 140 34.95 21.26 -26.29
CA MET A 140 33.79 20.50 -26.77
C MET A 140 33.91 19.00 -26.52
N GLU A 141 35.07 18.41 -26.78
CA GLU A 141 35.32 16.98 -26.55
C GLU A 141 35.25 16.63 -25.05
N GLU A 142 35.78 17.51 -24.19
CA GLU A 142 35.67 17.38 -22.74
C GLU A 142 34.21 17.42 -22.28
N PHE A 143 33.42 18.41 -22.74
CA PHE A 143 32.00 18.49 -22.37
C PHE A 143 31.20 17.30 -22.87
N THR A 144 31.49 16.81 -24.08
CA THR A 144 30.83 15.62 -24.63
C THR A 144 31.10 14.39 -23.76
N THR A 145 32.34 14.22 -23.32
CA THR A 145 32.74 13.12 -22.43
C THR A 145 32.04 13.23 -21.08
N GLN A 146 32.00 14.42 -20.49
CA GLN A 146 31.31 14.67 -19.22
C GLN A 146 29.78 14.46 -19.32
N ALA A 147 29.16 14.86 -20.43
CA ALA A 147 27.74 14.64 -20.69
C ALA A 147 27.40 13.15 -20.78
N LEU A 148 28.24 12.35 -21.46
CA LEU A 148 28.08 10.89 -21.52
C LEU A 148 28.19 10.24 -20.14
N GLN A 149 29.12 10.70 -19.30
CA GLN A 149 29.26 10.21 -17.92
C GLN A 149 28.02 10.55 -17.08
N LEU A 150 27.53 11.79 -17.15
CA LEU A 150 26.32 12.21 -16.44
C LEU A 150 25.10 11.41 -16.86
N ARG A 151 24.93 11.15 -18.17
CA ARG A 151 23.82 10.32 -18.68
C ARG A 151 23.85 8.91 -18.08
N ARG A 152 25.02 8.27 -18.03
CA ARG A 152 25.18 6.95 -17.40
C ARG A 152 24.89 6.98 -15.90
N GLU A 153 25.29 8.03 -15.21
CA GLU A 153 24.99 8.18 -13.78
C GLU A 153 23.51 8.38 -13.51
N ILE A 154 22.83 9.20 -14.33
CA ILE A 154 21.37 9.40 -14.25
C ILE A 154 20.64 8.07 -14.49
N GLU A 155 21.03 7.33 -15.52
CA GLU A 155 20.45 6.01 -15.83
C GLU A 155 20.64 5.03 -14.67
N ARG A 156 21.84 4.99 -14.06
CA ARG A 156 22.12 4.17 -12.88
C ARG A 156 21.24 4.55 -11.68
N LEU A 157 21.09 5.85 -11.40
CA LEU A 157 20.24 6.32 -10.30
C LEU A 157 18.76 6.05 -10.56
N ALA A 158 18.30 6.18 -11.79
CA ALA A 158 16.93 5.85 -12.19
C ALA A 158 16.66 4.35 -12.04
N GLN A 159 17.62 3.49 -12.40
CA GLN A 159 17.55 2.06 -12.16
C GLN A 159 17.45 1.75 -10.66
N GLU A 160 18.32 2.34 -9.83
CA GLU A 160 18.27 2.17 -8.37
C GLU A 160 16.92 2.63 -7.78
N GLN A 161 16.37 3.74 -8.28
CA GLN A 161 15.06 4.23 -7.86
C GLN A 161 13.92 3.27 -8.24
N SER A 162 14.02 2.60 -9.39
CA SER A 162 13.03 1.63 -9.85
C SER A 162 13.03 0.32 -9.05
N GLU A 163 14.16 -0.02 -8.43
CA GLU A 163 14.32 -1.22 -7.60
C GLU A 163 13.81 -1.03 -6.17
N LEU A 164 13.52 0.21 -5.77
CA LEU A 164 12.95 0.48 -4.45
C LEU A 164 11.55 -0.12 -4.33
N PRO A 165 11.25 -0.79 -3.19
CA PRO A 165 9.92 -1.35 -2.96
C PRO A 165 8.87 -0.24 -2.86
N ASP A 166 7.66 -0.51 -3.35
CA ASP A 166 6.53 0.43 -3.23
C ASP A 166 6.06 0.50 -1.77
N PRO A 167 6.14 1.68 -1.10
CA PRO A 167 5.71 1.84 0.28
C PRO A 167 4.25 1.44 0.53
N LYS A 168 3.37 1.61 -0.47
CA LYS A 168 1.96 1.20 -0.33
C LYS A 168 1.84 -0.32 -0.25
N LYS A 169 2.54 -1.03 -1.13
CA LYS A 169 2.56 -2.50 -1.13
C LYS A 169 3.19 -3.06 0.13
N MET A 170 4.22 -2.41 0.68
CA MET A 170 4.80 -2.79 1.98
C MET A 170 3.76 -2.72 3.10
N LEU A 171 2.99 -1.64 3.15
CA LEU A 171 1.95 -1.43 4.16
C LEU A 171 0.78 -2.40 3.98
N GLU A 172 0.32 -2.61 2.74
CA GLU A 172 -0.72 -3.58 2.40
C GLU A 172 -0.32 -5.00 2.79
N ALA A 173 0.91 -5.41 2.45
CA ALA A 173 1.43 -6.72 2.83
C ALA A 173 1.55 -6.90 4.35
N TYR A 174 1.81 -5.82 5.09
CA TYR A 174 1.82 -5.85 6.54
C TYR A 174 0.40 -6.05 7.12
N TYR A 175 -0.57 -5.24 6.70
CA TYR A 175 -1.95 -5.36 7.23
C TYR A 175 -2.66 -6.63 6.79
N ALA A 176 -2.35 -7.18 5.61
CA ALA A 176 -2.86 -8.47 5.18
C ALA A 176 -2.48 -9.61 6.16
N LYS A 177 -1.31 -9.52 6.82
CA LYS A 177 -0.93 -10.49 7.87
C LYS A 177 -1.82 -10.35 9.11
N MET A 178 -2.18 -9.12 9.48
CA MET A 178 -3.03 -8.83 10.64
C MET A 178 -4.45 -9.38 10.45
N GLU A 179 -4.97 -9.39 9.22
CA GLU A 179 -6.29 -9.98 8.90
C GLU A 179 -6.42 -11.47 9.23
N THR A 180 -5.29 -12.19 9.32
CA THR A 180 -5.26 -13.64 9.61
C THR A 180 -4.79 -13.95 11.02
N MET A 181 -4.50 -12.91 11.82
CA MET A 181 -3.97 -13.09 13.16
C MET A 181 -5.02 -13.79 14.05
N PRO A 182 -4.70 -14.95 14.65
CA PRO A 182 -5.70 -15.72 15.38
C PRO A 182 -6.20 -14.98 16.62
N LEU A 183 -7.50 -15.08 16.89
CA LEU A 183 -8.12 -14.51 18.09
C LEU A 183 -7.72 -15.29 19.37
N LEU A 184 -7.57 -14.56 20.47
CA LEU A 184 -7.46 -15.13 21.81
C LEU A 184 -8.81 -15.74 22.24
N ASN A 185 -8.79 -16.63 23.23
CA ASN A 185 -10.01 -17.32 23.66
C ASN A 185 -11.07 -16.37 24.25
N GLU A 186 -10.65 -15.31 24.94
CA GLU A 186 -11.55 -14.27 25.45
C GLU A 186 -12.19 -13.46 24.32
N GLU A 187 -11.38 -13.07 23.32
CA GLU A 187 -11.86 -12.36 22.14
C GLU A 187 -12.83 -13.21 21.31
N LYS A 188 -12.58 -14.53 21.22
CA LYS A 188 -13.53 -15.46 20.60
C LYS A 188 -14.86 -15.46 21.34
N ARG A 189 -14.85 -15.48 22.69
CA ARG A 189 -16.09 -15.45 23.48
C ARG A 189 -16.88 -14.17 23.24
N GLU A 190 -16.20 -13.03 23.12
CA GLU A 190 -16.84 -11.73 22.85
C GLU A 190 -17.39 -11.63 21.43
N MET A 191 -16.59 -12.03 20.42
CA MET A 191 -16.97 -11.95 18.99
C MET A 191 -18.03 -12.96 18.56
N LEU A 192 -18.10 -14.10 19.25
CA LEU A 192 -19.07 -15.16 18.94
C LEU A 192 -20.38 -15.03 19.74
N ARG A 193 -20.60 -13.91 20.42
CA ARG A 193 -21.89 -13.64 21.06
C ARG A 193 -22.99 -13.44 20.01
N PRO A 194 -24.21 -13.97 20.22
CA PRO A 194 -25.31 -13.85 19.28
C PRO A 194 -25.61 -12.40 18.88
N GLU A 195 -25.50 -11.46 19.83
CA GLU A 195 -25.75 -10.03 19.62
C GLU A 195 -24.70 -9.42 18.68
N VAL A 196 -23.42 -9.80 18.85
CA VAL A 196 -22.33 -9.32 18.00
C VAL A 196 -22.47 -9.90 16.59
N LEU A 197 -22.68 -11.21 16.48
CA LEU A 197 -22.82 -11.90 15.19
C LEU A 197 -24.00 -11.39 14.37
N ALA A 198 -25.11 -11.04 15.01
CA ALA A 198 -26.29 -10.51 14.33
C ALA A 198 -26.06 -9.12 13.72
N GLU A 199 -25.15 -8.34 14.30
CA GLU A 199 -24.80 -6.98 13.87
C GLU A 199 -23.65 -6.95 12.85
N LEU A 200 -23.00 -8.08 12.55
CA LEU A 200 -21.93 -8.14 11.54
C LEU A 200 -22.51 -8.08 10.13
N SER A 201 -21.93 -7.22 9.31
CA SER A 201 -22.08 -7.31 7.86
C SER A 201 -21.42 -8.58 7.32
N THR A 202 -21.75 -8.95 6.08
CA THR A 202 -21.16 -10.14 5.43
C THR A 202 -19.64 -10.06 5.36
N GLU A 203 -19.07 -8.89 5.08
CA GLU A 203 -17.61 -8.70 5.01
C GLU A 203 -16.95 -8.81 6.38
N GLU A 204 -17.56 -8.23 7.42
CA GLU A 204 -17.06 -8.34 8.79
C GLU A 204 -17.15 -9.77 9.33
N TYR A 205 -18.21 -10.50 8.95
CA TYR A 205 -18.35 -11.91 9.23
C TYR A 205 -17.23 -12.71 8.56
N ILE A 206 -16.96 -12.49 7.27
CA ILE A 206 -15.84 -13.13 6.55
C ILE A 206 -14.49 -12.78 7.19
N ALA A 207 -14.28 -11.53 7.58
CA ALA A 207 -13.07 -11.10 8.28
C ALA A 207 -12.90 -11.82 9.62
N LEU A 208 -13.97 -11.94 10.42
CA LEU A 208 -13.98 -12.76 11.64
C LEU A 208 -13.58 -14.21 11.32
N TRP A 209 -14.10 -14.80 10.25
CA TRP A 209 -13.77 -16.17 9.85
C TRP A 209 -12.32 -16.38 9.49
N ARG A 210 -11.68 -15.44 8.79
CA ARG A 210 -10.25 -15.52 8.45
C ARG A 210 -9.36 -15.62 9.70
N ARG A 211 -9.84 -15.10 10.83
CA ARG A 211 -9.14 -15.11 12.12
C ARG A 211 -9.51 -16.30 13.02
N LEU A 212 -10.58 -17.01 12.71
CA LEU A 212 -11.00 -18.21 13.42
C LEU A 212 -10.28 -19.44 12.87
N ASN A 213 -10.15 -20.48 13.70
CA ASN A 213 -9.54 -21.72 13.23
C ASN A 213 -10.45 -22.37 12.16
N PRO A 214 -9.90 -22.81 11.00
CA PRO A 214 -10.66 -23.46 9.94
C PRO A 214 -11.58 -24.60 10.40
N HIS A 215 -11.25 -25.26 11.52
CA HIS A 215 -12.07 -26.34 12.09
C HIS A 215 -13.40 -25.88 12.71
N PHE A 216 -13.58 -24.59 13.01
CA PHE A 216 -14.87 -24.04 13.50
C PHE A 216 -16.01 -24.14 12.47
N LEU A 217 -15.69 -24.19 11.17
CA LEU A 217 -16.67 -24.38 10.08
C LEU A 217 -17.46 -25.68 10.19
N SER A 218 -16.87 -26.74 10.74
CA SER A 218 -17.49 -28.07 10.74
C SER A 218 -18.75 -28.19 11.62
N HIS A 219 -18.97 -27.23 12.53
CA HIS A 219 -20.06 -27.29 13.51
C HIS A 219 -21.16 -26.25 13.30
N VAL A 220 -20.85 -25.04 12.80
CA VAL A 220 -21.82 -23.93 12.76
C VAL A 220 -22.63 -23.88 11.45
N THR A 221 -22.05 -24.30 10.32
CA THR A 221 -22.66 -24.11 8.99
C THR A 221 -23.00 -25.43 8.29
N ARG A 222 -23.27 -26.51 9.05
CA ARG A 222 -23.63 -27.80 8.43
C ARG A 222 -24.83 -27.63 7.52
N GLN A 223 -24.61 -27.87 6.22
CA GLN A 223 -25.63 -27.87 5.19
C GLN A 223 -25.46 -29.12 4.33
N GLY A 224 -26.54 -29.91 4.20
CA GLY A 224 -26.54 -31.17 3.47
C GLY A 224 -26.80 -32.39 4.34
N PHE A 225 -26.77 -33.57 3.72
CA PHE A 225 -26.97 -34.85 4.40
C PHE A 225 -25.72 -35.28 5.15
N ARG A 226 -25.89 -35.71 6.39
CA ARG A 226 -24.80 -36.34 7.14
C ARG A 226 -24.65 -37.80 6.72
N ASP A 227 -23.68 -38.07 5.84
CA ASP A 227 -23.45 -39.39 5.26
C ASP A 227 -22.40 -40.24 6.03
N HIS A 228 -21.67 -39.64 6.98
CA HIS A 228 -20.66 -40.34 7.78
C HIS A 228 -20.84 -40.15 9.29
N ASN A 229 -20.63 -41.25 10.03
CA ASN A 229 -20.65 -41.27 11.49
C ASN A 229 -19.24 -40.93 12.01
N ALA A 230 -19.11 -39.87 12.82
CA ALA A 230 -17.86 -39.55 13.49
C ALA A 230 -17.89 -40.19 14.88
N MET A 231 -16.92 -41.09 15.13
CA MET A 231 -16.67 -41.91 16.33
C MET A 231 -17.67 -41.84 17.50
N ILE A 232 -18.25 -43.00 17.81
CA ILE A 232 -18.87 -43.55 19.04
C ILE A 232 -19.87 -42.67 19.84
N TYR A 233 -19.70 -41.36 19.94
CA TYR A 233 -20.53 -40.48 20.79
C TYR A 233 -21.28 -39.37 20.02
N HIS A 234 -21.21 -39.34 18.69
CA HIS A 234 -21.93 -38.35 17.86
C HIS A 234 -22.82 -39.01 16.79
N SER A 235 -23.60 -40.03 17.18
CA SER A 235 -24.56 -40.74 16.31
C SER A 235 -25.87 -39.98 16.06
N ALA A 236 -26.16 -38.91 16.81
CA ALA A 236 -27.34 -38.08 16.57
C ALA A 236 -27.24 -37.37 15.21
N GLY A 237 -28.25 -37.52 14.36
CA GLY A 237 -28.36 -36.84 13.06
C GLY A 237 -27.71 -37.52 11.86
N LEU A 238 -27.42 -38.83 11.91
CA LEU A 238 -26.98 -39.58 10.71
C LEU A 238 -28.12 -39.65 9.69
N GLN A 239 -27.84 -39.35 8.42
CA GLN A 239 -28.83 -39.20 7.32
C GLN A 239 -29.84 -38.06 7.48
N GLU A 240 -29.73 -37.23 8.52
CA GLU A 240 -30.54 -36.03 8.62
C GLU A 240 -29.99 -34.96 7.67
N PHE A 241 -30.89 -34.28 6.97
CA PHE A 241 -30.55 -33.09 6.20
C PHE A 241 -30.44 -31.92 7.17
N HIS A 242 -29.23 -31.40 7.34
CA HIS A 242 -29.03 -30.16 8.09
C HIS A 242 -29.20 -28.99 7.13
N ASP A 243 -30.03 -28.02 7.49
CA ASP A 243 -30.25 -26.80 6.72
C ASP A 243 -29.83 -25.55 7.51
N GLY A 244 -28.85 -25.70 8.41
CA GLY A 244 -28.48 -24.68 9.42
C GLY A 244 -28.24 -23.28 8.86
N LEU A 245 -27.60 -23.18 7.70
CA LEU A 245 -27.41 -21.88 7.03
C LEU A 245 -28.73 -21.31 6.47
N THR A 246 -29.61 -22.17 5.92
CA THR A 246 -30.89 -21.75 5.34
C THR A 246 -31.88 -21.34 6.42
N SER A 247 -31.88 -22.00 7.58
CA SER A 247 -32.73 -21.64 8.71
C SER A 247 -32.31 -20.30 9.31
N ILE A 248 -31.00 -20.03 9.46
CA ILE A 248 -30.47 -18.73 9.91
C ILE A 248 -30.90 -17.59 8.96
N LEU A 249 -30.80 -17.81 7.64
CA LEU A 249 -31.21 -16.80 6.64
C LEU A 249 -32.73 -16.53 6.67
N ARG A 250 -33.55 -17.57 6.93
CA ARG A 250 -35.00 -17.41 7.07
C ARG A 250 -35.38 -16.65 8.34
N ASP A 251 -34.70 -16.89 9.46
CA ASP A 251 -35.00 -16.17 10.71
C ASP A 251 -34.64 -14.68 10.65
N GLN A 252 -33.57 -14.30 9.96
CA GLN A 252 -33.28 -12.88 9.71
C GLN A 252 -34.35 -12.21 8.84
N SER A 253 -34.95 -12.92 7.89
CA SER A 253 -36.04 -12.40 7.07
C SER A 253 -37.32 -12.16 7.88
N LYS A 254 -37.61 -12.99 8.90
CA LYS A 254 -38.77 -12.83 9.79
C LYS A 254 -38.61 -11.66 10.76
N LYS A 255 -37.43 -11.49 11.35
CA LYS A 255 -37.14 -10.36 12.26
C LYS A 255 -37.23 -8.98 11.55
N LYS A 256 -37.02 -8.93 10.24
CA LYS A 256 -37.16 -7.70 9.44
C LYS A 256 -38.63 -7.33 9.17
N ILE A 257 -39.52 -8.32 9.14
CA ILE A 257 -40.95 -8.14 8.92
C ILE A 257 -41.63 -7.64 10.20
N GLU A 258 -41.24 -8.15 11.37
CA GLU A 258 -41.81 -7.73 12.66
C GLU A 258 -41.38 -6.33 13.12
N ARG A 259 -40.27 -5.79 12.59
CA ARG A 259 -39.83 -4.40 12.84
C ARG A 259 -40.45 -3.37 11.89
N SER A 260 -41.27 -3.80 10.92
CA SER A 260 -41.87 -2.95 9.88
C SER A 260 -43.40 -2.88 9.95
N THR A 261 -43.99 -3.30 11.06
CA THR A 261 -45.41 -3.19 11.42
C THR A 261 -45.53 -2.54 12.78
#